data_AF-A0A1E9T9K7-F1
#
_entry.id   AF-A0A1E9T9K7-F1
#
_cell.length_a   1.000
_cell.length_b   1.000
_cell.length_c   1.000
_cell.angle_alpha   90.00
_cell.angle_beta   90.00
_cell.angle_gamma   90.00
#
_symmetry.space_group_name_H-M   'P 1'
#
loop_
_entity.id
_entity.type
_entity.pdbx_description
1 polymer ?
#
loop_
_entity_poly.entity_id
_entity_poly.type
_entity_poly.pdbx_seq_one_letter_code
_entity_poly.pdbx_strand_id
1 'polypeptide(L)'
;MLEFLKKIFFALLPHLQKAAEDMLNEAASSKGSDGSHESKGEERRASSQSSPKPSAPKSSSAKSTANSSAPKPSAPASTVASDGSDYPGDYRDMINFEYSPSLDGDADPGEIVWTWVPFEEDHSQGKDRPVLLVGRDGEYLLALMMTSKDHNNREHADSNYLDIGSGPWDPQGRASEVKLNRVIRVRPDSMRREGAIMPEDTFRLIERAWTRHNG
;
A
#
# COMPACT_ATOMS: atom_id res chain seq x y z
N MET A 1 -6.12 -16.38 -24.86
CA MET A 1 -4.84 -16.52 -24.12
C MET A 1 -4.79 -15.48 -23.00
N LEU A 2 -5.74 -15.52 -22.04
CA LEU A 2 -6.00 -14.37 -21.14
C LEU A 2 -6.08 -14.75 -19.65
N GLU A 3 -6.06 -16.05 -19.30
CA GLU A 3 -6.23 -16.57 -17.93
C GLU A 3 -4.95 -17.19 -17.34
N PHE A 4 -3.77 -16.79 -17.83
CA PHE A 4 -2.48 -17.25 -17.31
C PHE A 4 -1.57 -16.13 -16.78
N LEU A 5 -1.85 -14.87 -17.10
CA LEU A 5 -1.06 -13.72 -16.62
C LEU A 5 -1.49 -13.20 -15.23
N LYS A 6 -2.51 -13.81 -14.62
CA LYS A 6 -2.92 -13.58 -13.21
C LYS A 6 -2.15 -14.45 -12.20
N LYS A 7 -1.06 -15.14 -12.62
CA LYS A 7 -0.53 -16.30 -11.87
C LYS A 7 0.98 -16.35 -11.62
N ILE A 8 1.78 -15.39 -12.09
CA ILE A 8 3.24 -15.36 -11.85
C ILE A 8 3.72 -13.94 -11.48
N PHE A 9 3.27 -13.45 -10.32
CA PHE A 9 4.04 -12.52 -9.48
C PHE A 9 3.76 -12.79 -7.99
N PHE A 10 3.92 -14.06 -7.61
CA PHE A 10 3.91 -14.56 -6.24
C PHE A 10 5.35 -14.93 -5.81
N ALA A 11 5.54 -15.11 -4.50
CA ALA A 11 6.67 -15.79 -3.84
C ALA A 11 7.89 -14.95 -3.37
N LEU A 12 7.67 -14.06 -2.39
CA LEU A 12 8.46 -13.94 -1.14
C LEU A 12 7.67 -13.04 -0.15
N LEU A 13 7.39 -13.35 1.12
CA LEU A 13 7.62 -14.56 1.93
C LEU A 13 6.27 -15.11 2.45
N PRO A 14 6.06 -16.44 2.48
CA PRO A 14 5.05 -17.07 3.33
C PRO A 14 5.71 -17.60 4.63
N HIS A 15 5.38 -17.01 5.79
CA HIS A 15 5.30 -17.63 7.14
C HIS A 15 5.38 -16.57 8.25
N LEU A 16 4.23 -16.15 8.81
CA LEU A 16 4.17 -15.50 10.14
C LEU A 16 2.74 -15.51 10.74
N GLN A 17 2.04 -16.64 10.61
CA GLN A 17 0.64 -16.78 11.06
C GLN A 17 0.39 -18.12 11.79
N LYS A 18 1.26 -18.45 12.77
CA LYS A 18 1.12 -19.67 13.60
C LYS A 18 1.76 -19.52 15.00
N ALA A 19 1.45 -18.42 15.69
CA ALA A 19 2.00 -18.12 17.02
C ALA A 19 1.11 -17.21 17.91
N ALA A 20 -0.20 -17.13 17.67
CA ALA A 20 -1.08 -16.14 18.32
C ALA A 20 -2.42 -16.68 18.86
N GLU A 21 -2.84 -17.90 18.50
CA GLU A 21 -4.18 -18.42 18.85
C GLU A 21 -4.20 -19.22 20.16
N ASP A 22 -3.06 -19.77 20.59
CA ASP A 22 -2.97 -20.60 21.81
C ASP A 22 -2.90 -19.80 23.13
N MET A 23 -2.86 -18.46 23.08
CA MET A 23 -2.65 -17.59 24.26
C MET A 23 -3.91 -16.97 24.89
N LEU A 24 -5.11 -17.28 24.39
CA LEU A 24 -6.38 -16.70 24.89
C LEU A 24 -7.32 -17.67 25.61
N ASN A 25 -6.99 -18.96 25.70
CA ASN A 25 -7.86 -19.97 26.34
C ASN A 25 -7.45 -20.34 27.78
N GLU A 26 -6.24 -19.94 28.22
CA GLU A 26 -5.68 -20.24 29.55
C GLU A 26 -5.89 -19.11 30.58
N ALA A 27 -7.10 -18.53 30.57
CA ALA A 27 -7.51 -17.50 31.54
C ALA A 27 -8.82 -17.86 32.28
N ALA A 28 -9.32 -19.09 32.10
CA ALA A 28 -10.68 -19.48 32.48
C ALA A 28 -10.80 -20.69 33.43
N SER A 29 -9.73 -21.08 34.13
CA SER A 29 -9.83 -22.06 35.24
C SER A 29 -8.78 -21.84 36.33
N SER A 30 -9.18 -21.27 37.46
CA SER A 30 -8.34 -21.15 38.67
C SER A 30 -9.13 -21.58 39.90
N LYS A 31 -8.85 -22.78 40.42
CA LYS A 31 -9.50 -23.27 41.65
C LYS A 31 -8.77 -24.44 42.39
N GLY A 32 -7.75 -24.08 43.17
CA GLY A 32 -7.45 -24.72 44.47
C GLY A 32 -6.47 -25.90 44.54
N SER A 33 -5.92 -26.09 45.76
CA SER A 33 -5.13 -27.22 46.31
C SER A 33 -3.80 -27.54 45.61
N ASP A 34 -2.61 -27.31 46.18
CA ASP A 34 -2.01 -27.81 47.44
C ASP A 34 -1.59 -29.30 47.38
N GLY A 35 -0.32 -29.62 47.73
CA GLY A 35 0.25 -30.99 47.69
C GLY A 35 1.74 -31.12 47.28
N SER A 36 2.62 -31.33 48.26
CA SER A 36 4.10 -31.48 48.21
C SER A 36 4.71 -32.77 47.59
N HIS A 37 6.06 -32.84 47.50
CA HIS A 37 6.95 -34.04 47.29
C HIS A 37 7.00 -34.67 45.87
N GLU A 38 8.06 -35.34 45.36
CA GLU A 38 9.53 -35.28 45.58
C GLU A 38 10.35 -36.06 44.49
N SER A 39 11.67 -35.79 44.39
CA SER A 39 12.81 -36.72 44.08
C SER A 39 12.88 -37.72 42.87
N LYS A 40 13.90 -37.48 42.01
CA LYS A 40 14.91 -38.43 41.43
C LYS A 40 14.70 -39.29 40.13
N GLY A 41 15.83 -39.53 39.42
CA GLY A 41 16.06 -40.45 38.27
C GLY A 41 16.29 -39.72 36.93
N GLU A 42 17.43 -39.74 36.21
CA GLU A 42 18.60 -40.66 36.10
C GLU A 42 18.24 -41.99 35.37
N GLU A 43 18.96 -42.53 34.36
CA GLU A 43 20.35 -42.30 33.90
C GLU A 43 20.73 -42.89 32.49
N ARG A 44 21.76 -42.35 31.79
CA ARG A 44 22.59 -42.97 30.68
C ARG A 44 21.81 -43.35 29.37
N ARG A 45 22.35 -43.67 28.17
CA ARG A 45 23.66 -43.73 27.43
C ARG A 45 23.34 -43.91 25.90
N ALA A 46 24.19 -43.82 24.86
CA ALA A 46 25.61 -43.46 24.66
C ALA A 46 25.92 -43.08 23.17
N SER A 47 27.16 -42.62 22.93
CA SER A 47 28.04 -42.61 21.73
C SER A 47 27.95 -43.81 20.73
N SER A 48 28.53 -43.82 19.52
CA SER A 48 29.05 -42.81 18.54
C SER A 48 29.64 -43.52 17.26
N GLN A 49 30.15 -42.75 16.26
CA GLN A 49 30.91 -43.20 15.05
C GLN A 49 30.03 -43.87 13.95
N SER A 50 30.37 -43.89 12.64
CA SER A 50 31.64 -43.74 11.90
C SER A 50 31.52 -43.00 10.53
N SER A 51 32.65 -42.76 9.85
CA SER A 51 32.80 -42.26 8.44
C SER A 51 33.74 -43.24 7.65
N PRO A 52 34.19 -43.07 6.38
CA PRO A 52 34.15 -41.90 5.47
C PRO A 52 33.97 -42.20 3.93
N LYS A 53 34.38 -41.21 3.10
CA LYS A 53 34.55 -41.09 1.61
C LYS A 53 35.17 -42.31 0.86
N PRO A 54 35.07 -42.44 -0.49
CA PRO A 54 35.56 -41.51 -1.55
C PRO A 54 34.41 -41.01 -2.50
N SER A 55 34.53 -40.52 -3.75
CA SER A 55 35.60 -40.28 -4.75
C SER A 55 35.25 -39.14 -5.76
N ALA A 56 35.93 -39.01 -6.92
CA ALA A 56 35.59 -38.19 -8.11
C ALA A 56 36.22 -38.77 -9.41
N PRO A 57 35.79 -38.38 -10.65
CA PRO A 57 36.60 -37.45 -11.47
C PRO A 57 35.80 -36.52 -12.44
N LYS A 58 36.47 -35.84 -13.38
CA LYS A 58 35.93 -34.85 -14.36
C LYS A 58 36.06 -35.28 -15.83
N SER A 59 35.14 -34.82 -16.69
CA SER A 59 35.29 -34.63 -18.15
C SER A 59 34.08 -33.84 -18.70
N SER A 60 34.02 -33.38 -19.96
CA SER A 60 34.87 -32.39 -20.65
C SER A 60 34.24 -32.00 -21.99
N SER A 61 34.26 -30.72 -22.37
CA SER A 61 34.15 -30.21 -23.76
C SER A 61 32.89 -30.51 -24.60
N ALA A 62 32.13 -29.46 -24.94
CA ALA A 62 31.57 -29.25 -26.28
C ALA A 62 31.26 -27.76 -26.53
N LYS A 63 31.34 -27.31 -27.78
CA LYS A 63 31.11 -25.92 -28.23
C LYS A 63 30.05 -25.92 -29.32
N SER A 64 29.00 -25.12 -29.17
CA SER A 64 28.01 -24.84 -30.23
C SER A 64 27.67 -23.35 -30.28
N THR A 65 27.72 -22.78 -31.48
CA THR A 65 27.42 -21.37 -31.77
C THR A 65 26.02 -21.22 -32.33
N ALA A 66 25.25 -20.25 -31.84
CA ALA A 66 24.01 -19.79 -32.48
C ALA A 66 23.83 -18.29 -32.25
N ASN A 67 23.90 -17.49 -33.32
CA ASN A 67 23.42 -16.11 -33.29
C ASN A 67 21.90 -16.12 -33.44
N SER A 68 21.19 -15.61 -32.42
CA SER A 68 19.78 -15.25 -32.52
C SER A 68 19.58 -13.87 -31.92
N SER A 69 19.40 -12.87 -32.77
CA SER A 69 19.19 -11.47 -32.37
C SER A 69 17.79 -11.29 -31.78
N ALA A 70 17.62 -11.63 -30.51
CA ALA A 70 16.41 -11.29 -29.77
C ALA A 70 16.33 -9.76 -29.59
N PRO A 71 15.19 -9.11 -29.88
CA PRO A 71 15.01 -7.70 -29.54
C PRO A 71 15.07 -7.57 -28.02
N LYS A 72 16.01 -6.78 -27.52
CA LYS A 72 16.14 -6.46 -26.10
C LYS A 72 14.82 -5.84 -25.62
N PRO A 73 14.16 -6.38 -24.58
CA PRO A 73 12.99 -5.70 -24.02
C PRO A 73 13.43 -4.31 -23.56
N SER A 74 12.76 -3.28 -24.08
CA SER A 74 12.95 -1.91 -23.59
C SER A 74 12.76 -1.92 -22.07
N ALA A 75 13.63 -1.19 -21.36
CA ALA A 75 13.40 -0.95 -19.93
C ALA A 75 12.01 -0.32 -19.76
N PRO A 76 11.32 -0.54 -18.63
CA PRO A 76 10.16 0.27 -18.31
C PRO A 76 10.56 1.74 -18.44
N ALA A 77 9.73 2.54 -19.11
CA ALA A 77 10.00 3.96 -19.23
C ALA A 77 10.18 4.53 -17.82
N SER A 78 11.26 5.28 -17.60
CA SER A 78 11.48 5.95 -16.33
C SER A 78 10.38 6.99 -16.15
N THR A 79 9.30 6.62 -15.47
CA THR A 79 8.32 7.57 -14.95
C THR A 79 9.12 8.60 -14.16
N VAL A 80 9.11 9.85 -14.63
CA VAL A 80 9.75 10.93 -13.92
C VAL A 80 8.89 11.18 -12.69
N ALA A 81 9.28 10.54 -11.58
CA ALA A 81 8.82 10.98 -10.27
C ALA A 81 9.27 12.43 -10.16
N SER A 82 8.32 13.37 -10.17
CA SER A 82 8.59 14.80 -10.16
C SER A 82 9.55 15.11 -9.02
N ASP A 83 10.72 15.63 -9.38
CA ASP A 83 11.70 16.07 -8.39
C ASP A 83 11.03 17.14 -7.52
N GLY A 84 11.18 17.05 -6.20
CA GLY A 84 10.31 17.76 -5.23
C GLY A 84 10.38 19.30 -5.27
N SER A 85 11.15 19.85 -6.21
CA SER A 85 11.33 21.27 -6.49
C SER A 85 10.23 21.90 -7.35
N ASP A 86 9.46 21.13 -8.13
CA ASP A 86 8.35 21.62 -8.98
C ASP A 86 6.97 21.54 -8.30
N TYR A 87 6.92 21.55 -6.95
CA TYR A 87 5.64 21.61 -6.23
C TYR A 87 5.13 23.07 -6.17
N PRO A 88 4.00 23.41 -6.83
CA PRO A 88 3.48 24.79 -6.87
C PRO A 88 2.86 25.27 -5.55
N GLY A 89 2.82 24.40 -4.53
CA GLY A 89 2.27 24.71 -3.21
C GLY A 89 0.75 24.50 -3.11
N ASP A 90 0.33 24.20 -1.89
CA ASP A 90 -1.06 23.93 -1.51
C ASP A 90 -2.03 25.03 -1.96
N TYR A 91 -3.21 24.60 -2.44
CA TYR A 91 -4.33 25.48 -2.76
C TYR A 91 -5.00 25.93 -1.46
N ARG A 92 -5.47 27.18 -1.41
CA ARG A 92 -5.91 27.86 -0.17
C ARG A 92 -7.25 28.59 -0.28
N ASP A 93 -7.86 28.60 -1.46
CA ASP A 93 -9.15 29.26 -1.72
C ASP A 93 -10.29 28.22 -1.68
N MET A 94 -11.52 28.65 -1.96
CA MET A 94 -12.68 27.75 -2.02
C MET A 94 -12.63 26.88 -3.28
N ILE A 95 -12.67 25.55 -3.11
CA ILE A 95 -12.69 24.60 -4.24
C ILE A 95 -14.00 24.74 -5.03
N ASN A 96 -13.89 24.94 -6.34
CA ASN A 96 -14.98 24.64 -7.28
C ASN A 96 -15.04 23.13 -7.48
N PHE A 97 -15.98 22.46 -6.81
CA PHE A 97 -16.10 20.99 -6.87
C PHE A 97 -16.67 20.53 -8.23
N GLU A 98 -15.93 19.68 -8.91
CA GLU A 98 -16.28 19.11 -10.22
C GLU A 98 -16.34 17.58 -10.11
N TYR A 99 -17.32 16.97 -10.79
CA TYR A 99 -17.44 15.51 -10.88
C TYR A 99 -17.71 15.15 -12.34
N SER A 100 -16.65 14.71 -13.02
CA SER A 100 -16.63 14.36 -14.45
C SER A 100 -15.71 13.15 -14.76
N PRO A 101 -15.66 12.09 -13.94
CA PRO A 101 -14.67 11.02 -14.07
C PRO A 101 -14.75 10.27 -15.40
N SER A 102 -13.60 10.00 -16.02
CA SER A 102 -13.49 9.37 -17.33
C SER A 102 -12.23 8.51 -17.46
N LEU A 103 -12.39 7.18 -17.39
CA LEU A 103 -11.30 6.21 -17.59
C LEU A 103 -10.90 6.06 -19.07
N ASP A 104 -10.87 7.16 -19.84
CA ASP A 104 -10.34 7.21 -21.21
C ASP A 104 -8.81 7.22 -21.25
N GLY A 105 -8.19 7.73 -20.17
CA GLY A 105 -6.76 7.76 -19.96
C GLY A 105 -6.33 8.97 -19.14
N ASP A 106 -6.89 10.15 -19.39
CA ASP A 106 -6.55 11.38 -18.66
C ASP A 106 -7.35 11.50 -17.36
N ALA A 107 -6.81 12.22 -16.37
CA ALA A 107 -7.30 12.14 -15.00
C ALA A 107 -8.28 13.28 -14.67
N ASP A 108 -9.51 12.90 -14.30
CA ASP A 108 -10.65 13.82 -14.11
C ASP A 108 -11.07 13.98 -12.64
N PRO A 109 -11.64 15.14 -12.24
CA PRO A 109 -12.33 15.28 -10.96
C PRO A 109 -13.44 14.24 -10.77
N GLY A 110 -13.41 13.57 -9.61
CA GLY A 110 -14.16 12.34 -9.34
C GLY A 110 -13.32 11.07 -9.41
N GLU A 111 -12.10 11.13 -9.94
CA GLU A 111 -11.17 9.99 -9.95
C GLU A 111 -10.18 9.98 -8.78
N ILE A 112 -9.84 8.77 -8.34
CA ILE A 112 -8.81 8.48 -7.37
C ILE A 112 -7.57 8.01 -8.14
N VAL A 113 -6.45 8.68 -7.93
CA VAL A 113 -5.18 8.45 -8.64
C VAL A 113 -4.02 8.37 -7.65
N TRP A 114 -2.93 7.70 -8.02
CA TRP A 114 -1.71 7.70 -7.22
C TRP A 114 -0.76 8.80 -7.70
N THR A 115 -0.26 9.60 -6.77
CA THR A 115 0.70 10.68 -7.06
C THR A 115 1.68 10.86 -5.91
N TRP A 116 2.83 11.44 -6.21
CA TRP A 116 3.73 11.93 -5.19
C TRP A 116 3.06 13.07 -4.41
N VAL A 117 2.90 12.89 -3.10
CA VAL A 117 2.35 13.87 -2.18
C VAL A 117 3.48 14.37 -1.26
N PRO A 118 3.80 15.68 -1.28
CA PRO A 118 4.79 16.25 -0.38
C PRO A 118 4.35 16.16 1.08
N PHE A 119 5.31 16.11 2.00
CA PHE A 119 5.05 16.24 3.44
C PHE A 119 4.64 17.69 3.77
N GLU A 120 4.20 17.95 5.01
CA GLU A 120 3.70 19.28 5.43
C GLU A 120 4.79 20.08 6.15
N GLU A 121 5.79 19.37 6.67
CA GLU A 121 6.92 19.88 7.43
C GLU A 121 8.12 20.21 6.52
N ASP A 122 8.25 19.50 5.39
CA ASP A 122 9.27 19.68 4.37
C ASP A 122 8.72 19.30 2.99
N HIS A 123 8.42 20.30 2.16
CA HIS A 123 7.88 20.12 0.82
C HIS A 123 8.88 19.54 -0.19
N SER A 124 10.18 19.46 0.13
CA SER A 124 11.15 18.75 -0.72
C SER A 124 11.09 17.23 -0.55
N GLN A 125 10.44 16.76 0.53
CA GLN A 125 10.19 15.36 0.82
C GLN A 125 8.72 15.02 0.56
N GLY A 126 8.45 13.76 0.23
CA GLY A 126 7.11 13.28 -0.08
C GLY A 126 7.09 11.77 -0.31
N LYS A 127 5.91 11.23 -0.61
CA LYS A 127 5.74 9.82 -1.01
C LYS A 127 4.54 9.62 -1.90
N ASP A 128 4.55 8.53 -2.68
CA ASP A 128 3.40 8.10 -3.48
C ASP A 128 2.20 7.77 -2.56
N ARG A 129 1.02 8.31 -2.89
CA ARG A 129 -0.23 8.13 -2.16
C ARG A 129 -1.43 8.15 -3.12
N PRO A 130 -2.54 7.48 -2.79
CA PRO A 130 -3.82 7.78 -3.41
C PRO A 130 -4.29 9.20 -3.02
N VAL A 131 -4.85 9.91 -3.99
CA VAL A 131 -5.54 11.19 -3.81
C VAL A 131 -6.83 11.18 -4.62
N LEU A 132 -7.88 11.84 -4.12
CA LEU A 132 -9.10 12.11 -4.88
C LEU A 132 -8.96 13.45 -5.59
N LEU A 133 -9.13 13.46 -6.91
CA LEU A 133 -9.27 14.68 -7.70
C LEU A 133 -10.66 15.28 -7.48
N VAL A 134 -10.74 16.58 -7.18
CA VAL A 134 -11.99 17.25 -6.74
C VAL A 134 -12.34 18.50 -7.54
N GLY A 135 -11.41 19.05 -8.32
CA GLY A 135 -11.62 20.29 -9.09
C GLY A 135 -10.37 20.71 -9.84
N ARG A 136 -10.34 21.94 -10.33
CA ARG A 136 -9.28 22.49 -11.21
C ARG A 136 -8.83 23.88 -10.75
N ASP A 137 -7.54 24.18 -10.94
CA ASP A 137 -6.93 25.51 -10.74
C ASP A 137 -5.91 25.78 -11.85
N GLY A 138 -6.37 26.42 -12.94
CA GLY A 138 -5.55 26.70 -14.12
C GLY A 138 -5.07 25.42 -14.81
N GLU A 139 -3.75 25.19 -14.81
CA GLU A 139 -3.11 23.98 -15.34
C GLU A 139 -3.10 22.80 -14.35
N TYR A 140 -3.47 23.04 -13.08
CA TYR A 140 -3.41 22.05 -12.01
C TYR A 140 -4.77 21.40 -11.73
N LEU A 141 -4.72 20.12 -11.37
CA LEU A 141 -5.83 19.43 -10.73
C LEU A 141 -5.75 19.67 -9.22
N LEU A 142 -6.90 19.89 -8.59
CA LEU A 142 -7.03 20.01 -7.14
C LEU A 142 -7.32 18.64 -6.55
N ALA A 143 -6.55 18.24 -5.54
CA ALA A 143 -6.60 16.90 -4.98
C ALA A 143 -6.66 16.91 -3.44
N LEU A 144 -7.47 16.00 -2.87
CA LEU A 144 -7.51 15.72 -1.43
C LEU A 144 -6.77 14.40 -1.14
N MET A 145 -5.90 14.40 -0.14
CA MET A 145 -5.08 13.22 0.22
C MET A 145 -5.93 12.12 0.85
N MET A 146 -5.76 10.87 0.41
CA MET A 146 -6.39 9.70 0.99
C MET A 146 -5.43 8.90 1.90
N THR A 147 -5.99 8.14 2.84
CA THR A 147 -5.24 7.22 3.72
C THR A 147 -6.12 6.03 4.15
N SER A 148 -5.52 4.85 4.31
CA SER A 148 -6.15 3.66 4.93
C SER A 148 -5.64 3.41 6.36
N LYS A 149 -5.12 4.46 7.01
CA LYS A 149 -4.82 4.50 8.44
C LYS A 149 -6.00 5.16 9.14
N ASP A 150 -6.44 4.57 10.24
CA ASP A 150 -7.41 5.13 11.19
C ASP A 150 -6.85 6.38 11.90
N HIS A 151 -7.54 7.51 11.75
CA HIS A 151 -7.44 8.74 12.53
C HIS A 151 -8.74 9.04 13.33
N ASN A 152 -9.81 8.26 13.12
CA ASN A 152 -11.15 8.45 13.69
C ASN A 152 -11.57 7.31 14.63
N ASN A 153 -10.73 7.04 15.64
CA ASN A 153 -10.98 5.96 16.60
C ASN A 153 -11.91 6.39 17.75
N ARG A 154 -12.25 5.43 18.63
CA ARG A 154 -13.21 5.64 19.74
C ARG A 154 -12.77 6.63 20.81
N GLU A 155 -11.48 6.92 20.90
CA GLU A 155 -10.92 7.79 21.94
C GLU A 155 -10.65 9.20 21.39
N HIS A 156 -10.13 9.30 20.15
CA HIS A 156 -9.91 10.55 19.43
C HIS A 156 -10.38 10.44 17.98
N ALA A 157 -11.16 11.43 17.54
CA ALA A 157 -11.48 11.66 16.13
C ALA A 157 -10.85 12.98 15.66
N ASP A 158 -10.09 12.92 14.56
CA ASP A 158 -9.43 14.07 13.96
C ASP A 158 -10.36 14.72 12.94
N SER A 159 -10.93 15.89 13.27
CA SER A 159 -11.91 16.58 12.41
C SER A 159 -11.38 16.93 11.02
N ASN A 160 -10.06 16.88 10.82
CA ASN A 160 -9.41 17.08 9.53
C ASN A 160 -9.53 15.85 8.61
N TYR A 161 -10.08 14.71 9.07
CA TYR A 161 -10.26 13.48 8.28
C TYR A 161 -11.72 13.04 8.24
N LEU A 162 -12.16 12.58 7.07
CA LEU A 162 -13.49 12.05 6.82
C LEU A 162 -13.42 10.59 6.37
N ASP A 163 -14.09 9.70 7.10
CA ASP A 163 -14.34 8.32 6.68
C ASP A 163 -15.15 8.26 5.39
N ILE A 164 -14.62 7.55 4.38
CA ILE A 164 -15.28 7.27 3.10
C ILE A 164 -15.54 5.78 2.88
N GLY A 165 -15.16 4.93 3.85
CA GLY A 165 -15.34 3.48 3.78
C GLY A 165 -14.33 2.80 2.84
N SER A 166 -14.68 1.59 2.37
CA SER A 166 -13.86 0.79 1.47
C SER A 166 -14.33 0.92 0.02
N GLY A 167 -13.43 0.77 -0.95
CA GLY A 167 -13.79 0.77 -2.36
C GLY A 167 -12.66 0.26 -3.28
N PRO A 168 -12.87 0.31 -4.62
CA PRO A 168 -11.96 -0.29 -5.60
C PRO A 168 -10.56 0.33 -5.65
N TRP A 169 -10.35 1.48 -4.99
CA TRP A 169 -9.05 2.16 -4.85
C TRP A 169 -8.08 1.46 -3.88
N ASP A 170 -8.56 0.59 -2.99
CA ASP A 170 -7.73 -0.21 -2.08
C ASP A 170 -7.90 -1.71 -2.37
N PRO A 171 -6.91 -2.38 -3.02
CA PRO A 171 -6.98 -3.80 -3.33
C PRO A 171 -7.07 -4.74 -2.11
N GLN A 172 -6.82 -4.23 -0.90
CA GLN A 172 -7.00 -4.98 0.35
C GLN A 172 -8.40 -4.77 0.97
N GLY A 173 -9.26 -3.94 0.34
CA GLY A 173 -10.63 -3.66 0.78
C GLY A 173 -10.72 -2.89 2.10
N ARG A 174 -9.65 -2.21 2.51
CA ARG A 174 -9.56 -1.48 3.78
C ARG A 174 -10.43 -0.22 3.75
N ALA A 175 -10.98 0.12 4.91
CA ALA A 175 -11.60 1.43 5.11
C ALA A 175 -10.57 2.54 4.86
N SER A 176 -11.03 3.63 4.28
CA SER A 176 -10.22 4.78 3.89
C SER A 176 -10.83 6.09 4.38
N GLU A 177 -9.97 7.08 4.54
CA GLU A 177 -10.28 8.44 4.94
C GLU A 177 -9.76 9.45 3.92
N VAL A 178 -10.37 10.63 3.87
CA VAL A 178 -9.93 11.79 3.08
C VAL A 178 -9.57 12.95 4.01
N LYS A 179 -8.39 13.56 3.81
CA LYS A 179 -7.97 14.76 4.55
C LYS A 179 -8.65 16.01 3.98
N LEU A 180 -9.40 16.72 4.83
CA LEU A 180 -10.25 17.86 4.46
C LEU A 180 -9.54 19.22 4.57
N ASN A 181 -8.54 19.36 5.43
CA ASN A 181 -7.89 20.65 5.72
C ASN A 181 -6.67 20.96 4.84
N ARG A 182 -6.39 20.12 3.83
CA ARG A 182 -5.25 20.29 2.90
C ARG A 182 -5.66 19.97 1.47
N VAL A 183 -5.42 20.91 0.57
CA VAL A 183 -5.73 20.80 -0.87
C VAL A 183 -4.43 20.87 -1.65
N ILE A 184 -4.10 19.80 -2.35
CA ILE A 184 -2.84 19.62 -3.08
C ILE A 184 -3.08 20.01 -4.54
N ARG A 185 -2.18 20.81 -5.12
CA ARG A 185 -2.11 21.02 -6.57
C ARG A 185 -1.27 19.91 -7.21
N VAL A 186 -1.81 19.26 -8.24
CA VAL A 186 -1.16 18.14 -8.95
C VAL A 186 -1.12 18.46 -10.45
N ARG A 187 -0.04 18.12 -11.16
CA ARG A 187 0.02 18.27 -12.62
C ARG A 187 -0.63 17.04 -13.31
N PRO A 188 -1.32 17.21 -14.45
CA PRO A 188 -1.89 16.10 -15.23
C PRO A 188 -0.90 14.99 -15.69
N ASP A 189 0.40 15.28 -15.69
CA ASP A 189 1.50 14.38 -16.08
C ASP A 189 2.27 13.77 -14.90
N SER A 190 2.12 14.28 -13.67
CA SER A 190 2.89 13.82 -12.49
C SER A 190 2.28 12.60 -11.76
N MET A 191 1.32 11.90 -12.37
CA MET A 191 0.48 10.89 -11.71
C MET A 191 0.76 9.46 -12.20
N ARG A 192 0.85 8.52 -11.26
CA ARG A 192 0.78 7.07 -11.53
C ARG A 192 -0.69 6.70 -11.80
N ARG A 193 -1.00 6.44 -13.07
CA ARG A 193 -2.33 6.05 -13.57
C ARG A 193 -2.70 4.60 -13.20
N GLU A 194 -2.71 4.32 -11.90
CA GLU A 194 -3.36 3.18 -11.24
C GLU A 194 -4.56 3.75 -10.46
N GLY A 195 -5.72 3.87 -11.12
CA GLY A 195 -6.83 4.69 -10.62
C GLY A 195 -8.18 3.97 -10.52
N ALA A 196 -9.13 4.62 -9.85
CA ALA A 196 -10.51 4.17 -9.71
C ALA A 196 -11.48 5.36 -9.56
N ILE A 197 -12.71 5.22 -10.05
CA ILE A 197 -13.75 6.25 -9.90
C ILE A 197 -14.30 6.24 -8.46
N MET A 198 -14.39 7.42 -7.83
CA MET A 198 -15.10 7.61 -6.57
C MET A 198 -16.62 7.60 -6.82
N PRO A 199 -17.44 6.80 -6.09
CA PRO A 199 -18.89 6.86 -6.22
C PRO A 199 -19.44 8.27 -5.95
N GLU A 200 -20.37 8.75 -6.78
CA GLU A 200 -20.83 10.15 -6.70
C GLU A 200 -21.41 10.49 -5.32
N ASP A 201 -22.21 9.63 -4.69
CA ASP A 201 -22.75 9.88 -3.34
C ASP A 201 -21.64 10.14 -2.30
N THR A 202 -20.51 9.42 -2.42
CA THR A 202 -19.32 9.61 -1.58
C THR A 202 -18.58 10.88 -1.96
N PHE A 203 -18.46 11.20 -3.26
CA PHE A 203 -17.90 12.47 -3.72
C PHE A 203 -18.68 13.67 -3.16
N ARG A 204 -20.02 13.65 -3.26
CA ARG A 204 -20.91 14.69 -2.71
C ARG A 204 -20.89 14.72 -1.18
N LEU A 205 -20.57 13.61 -0.50
CA LEU A 205 -20.34 13.60 0.94
C LEU A 205 -19.05 14.36 1.30
N ILE A 206 -17.97 14.14 0.57
CA ILE A 206 -16.69 14.83 0.73
C ILE A 206 -16.85 16.33 0.44
N GLU A 207 -17.50 16.70 -0.67
CA GLU A 207 -17.86 18.09 -1.03
C GLU A 207 -18.55 18.82 0.14
N ARG A 208 -19.62 18.23 0.70
CA ARG A 208 -20.37 18.80 1.82
C ARG A 208 -19.57 18.86 3.12
N ALA A 209 -18.69 17.90 3.36
CA ALA A 209 -17.85 17.86 4.56
C ALA A 209 -16.72 18.90 4.49
N TRP A 210 -16.02 18.97 3.36
CA TRP A 210 -14.99 19.96 3.08
C TRP A 210 -15.53 21.39 3.18
N THR A 211 -16.70 21.64 2.58
CA THR A 211 -17.36 22.96 2.62
C THR A 211 -17.73 23.37 4.05
N ARG A 212 -18.16 22.43 4.91
CA ARG A 212 -18.43 22.71 6.34
C ARG A 212 -17.16 22.89 7.17
N HIS A 213 -16.05 22.30 6.76
CA HIS A 213 -14.77 22.38 7.48
C HIS A 213 -14.02 23.69 7.21
N ASN A 214 -14.16 24.24 6.00
CA ASN A 214 -13.29 25.30 5.48
C ASN A 214 -14.00 26.62 5.09
N GLY A 215 -15.32 26.74 5.32
CA GLY A 215 -16.14 27.92 4.99
C GLY A 215 -17.03 28.39 6.15
#